data_AF-X0UIN4-F1
#
_entry.id   AF-X0UIN4-F1
#
_cell.length_a   1.000
_cell.length_b   1.000
_cell.length_c   1.000
_cell.angle_alpha   90.00
_cell.angle_beta   90.00
_cell.angle_gamma   90.00
#
_symmetry.space_group_name_H-M   'P 1'
#
loop_
_entity.id
_entity.type
_entity.pdbx_description
1 polymer ?
#
loop_
_entity_poly.entity_id
_entity_poly.type
_entity_poly.pdbx_seq_one_letter_code
_entity_poly.pdbx_strand_id
1 'polypeptide(L)'
;MQSDEKLWEICKEIYREMFKDANPSADFDELIKSCKAKEKDFFLKYYLPIERQVEIVDRICDDHKIRGYDKRKISHEVHFGCSPNSSEKTWKEANKT
;
A
#
# COMPACT_ATOMS: atom_id res chain seq x y z
N MET A 1 7.18 -9.90 19.34
CA MET A 1 7.65 -9.18 18.14
C MET A 1 7.75 -10.19 17.04
N GLN A 2 7.04 -10.00 15.93
CA GLN A 2 7.11 -10.90 14.78
C GLN A 2 8.48 -10.79 14.09
N SER A 3 8.86 -11.78 13.27
CA SER A 3 10.05 -11.69 12.41
C SER A 3 9.84 -10.66 11.31
N ASP A 4 10.92 -10.03 10.84
CA ASP A 4 10.86 -9.03 9.77
C ASP A 4 10.31 -9.61 8.46
N GLU A 5 10.62 -10.87 8.15
CA GLU A 5 10.07 -11.57 6.98
C GLU A 5 8.54 -11.68 7.05
N LYS A 6 8.00 -12.01 8.23
CA LYS A 6 6.54 -12.11 8.42
C LYS A 6 5.87 -10.74 8.31
N LEU A 7 6.47 -9.70 8.86
CA LEU A 7 5.95 -8.33 8.74
C LEU A 7 5.94 -7.89 7.27
N TRP A 8 6.98 -8.25 6.51
CA TRP A 8 7.05 -7.96 5.08
C TRP A 8 5.98 -8.67 4.25
N GLU A 9 5.69 -9.94 4.53
CA GLU A 9 4.58 -10.64 3.86
C GLU A 9 3.22 -9.95 4.11
N ILE A 10 2.98 -9.48 5.34
CA ILE A 10 1.77 -8.72 5.67
C ILE A 10 1.74 -7.38 4.92
N CYS A 11 2.85 -6.66 4.82
CA CYS A 11 2.94 -5.44 4.02
C CYS A 11 2.60 -5.71 2.54
N LYS A 12 3.09 -6.81 1.96
CA LYS A 12 2.75 -7.19 0.57
C LYS A 12 1.27 -7.53 0.41
N GLU A 13 0.67 -8.21 1.38
CA GLU A 13 -0.78 -8.48 1.37
C GLU A 13 -1.59 -7.18 1.39
N ILE A 14 -1.19 -6.22 2.23
CA ILE A 14 -1.78 -4.89 2.27
C ILE A 14 -1.66 -4.18 0.91
N TYR A 15 -0.46 -4.18 0.31
CA TYR A 15 -0.27 -3.56 -1.00
C TYR A 15 -1.14 -4.20 -2.09
N ARG A 16 -1.25 -5.53 -2.14
CA ARG A 16 -2.14 -6.21 -3.10
C ARG A 16 -3.58 -5.70 -3.00
N GLU A 17 -4.11 -5.62 -1.78
CA GLU A 17 -5.47 -5.16 -1.56
C GLU A 17 -5.63 -3.66 -1.88
N MET A 18 -4.65 -2.83 -1.51
CA MET A 18 -4.66 -1.41 -1.86
C MET A 18 -4.66 -1.18 -3.38
N PHE A 19 -3.74 -1.79 -4.12
CA PHE A 19 -3.63 -1.58 -5.57
C PHE A 19 -4.84 -2.17 -6.33
N LYS A 20 -5.42 -3.25 -5.82
CA LYS A 20 -6.65 -3.82 -6.37
C LYS A 20 -7.85 -2.89 -6.21
N ASP A 21 -7.95 -2.18 -5.08
CA ASP A 21 -9.04 -1.23 -4.79
C ASP A 21 -8.76 0.20 -5.28
N ALA A 22 -7.52 0.47 -5.72
CA ALA A 22 -7.12 1.78 -6.21
C ALA A 22 -7.75 2.14 -7.56
N ASN A 23 -7.65 3.41 -7.94
CA ASN A 23 -8.00 3.93 -9.24
C ASN A 23 -6.75 4.48 -9.97
N PRO A 24 -6.37 3.94 -11.14
CA PRO A 24 -6.90 2.71 -11.75
C PRO A 24 -6.60 1.48 -10.88
N SER A 25 -7.35 0.38 -11.04
CA SER A 25 -7.05 -0.87 -10.34
C SER A 25 -5.82 -1.56 -10.93
N ALA A 26 -5.01 -2.22 -10.10
CA ALA A 26 -3.84 -2.99 -10.53
C ALA A 26 -3.54 -4.20 -9.64
N ASP A 27 -2.85 -5.17 -10.24
CA ASP A 27 -2.25 -6.30 -9.53
C ASP A 27 -0.82 -5.94 -9.11
N PHE A 28 -0.61 -5.84 -7.79
CA PHE A 28 0.69 -5.47 -7.22
C PHE A 28 1.81 -6.47 -7.55
N ASP A 29 1.52 -7.77 -7.60
CA ASP A 29 2.53 -8.78 -7.91
C ASP A 29 2.99 -8.64 -9.38
N GLU A 30 2.07 -8.32 -10.29
CA GLU A 30 2.40 -8.02 -11.69
C GLU A 30 3.20 -6.72 -11.83
N LEU A 31 2.90 -5.68 -11.05
CA LEU A 31 3.67 -4.42 -11.04
C LEU A 31 5.13 -4.65 -10.62
N ILE A 32 5.37 -5.53 -9.65
CA ILE A 32 6.71 -5.92 -9.23
C ILE A 32 7.41 -6.72 -10.34
N LYS A 33 6.75 -7.75 -10.90
CA LYS A 33 7.32 -8.60 -11.95
C LYS A 33 7.67 -7.81 -13.21
N SER A 34 6.79 -6.91 -13.64
CA SER A 34 6.96 -6.13 -14.86
C SER A 34 8.01 -5.02 -14.74
N CYS A 35 8.72 -4.94 -13.60
CA CYS A 35 9.64 -3.84 -13.25
C CYS A 35 8.99 -2.45 -13.29
N LYS A 36 7.66 -2.33 -13.37
CA LYS A 36 6.97 -1.04 -13.28
C LYS A 36 7.16 -0.41 -11.91
N ALA A 37 7.29 -1.25 -10.88
CA ALA A 37 7.67 -0.83 -9.53
C ALA A 37 9.10 -0.22 -9.44
N LYS A 38 9.94 -0.34 -10.48
CA LYS A 38 11.25 0.34 -10.55
C LYS A 38 11.14 1.77 -11.09
N GLU A 39 10.02 2.13 -11.71
CA GLU A 39 9.76 3.50 -12.09
C GLU A 39 9.63 4.34 -10.81
N LYS A 40 10.35 5.46 -10.77
CA LYS A 40 10.29 6.36 -9.64
C LYS A 40 8.85 6.84 -9.47
N ASP A 41 8.35 6.80 -8.24
CA ASP A 41 7.02 7.30 -7.88
C ASP A 41 5.85 6.62 -8.61
N PHE A 42 6.01 5.38 -9.10
CA PHE A 42 4.96 4.67 -9.85
C PHE A 42 3.61 4.59 -9.11
N PHE A 43 3.66 4.48 -7.78
CA PHE A 43 2.50 4.42 -6.89
C PHE A 43 1.66 5.70 -6.94
N LEU A 44 2.23 6.85 -7.30
CA LEU A 44 1.49 8.11 -7.48
C LEU A 44 0.55 8.10 -8.68
N LYS A 45 0.66 7.12 -9.58
CA LYS A 45 -0.29 6.92 -10.69
C LYS A 45 -1.62 6.34 -10.21
N TYR A 46 -1.65 5.82 -8.98
CA TYR A 46 -2.80 5.16 -8.37
C TYR A 46 -3.37 6.03 -7.26
N TYR A 47 -4.69 6.02 -7.13
CA TYR A 47 -5.41 6.75 -6.08
C TYR A 47 -6.20 5.79 -5.20
N LEU A 48 -6.06 5.94 -3.90
CA LEU A 48 -6.91 5.29 -2.91
C LEU A 48 -7.03 6.22 -1.69
N PRO A 49 -8.22 6.66 -1.27
CA PRO A 49 -8.37 7.58 -0.11
C PRO A 49 -7.68 7.06 1.15
N ILE A 50 -7.14 7.97 1.98
CA ILE A 50 -6.41 7.58 3.21
C ILE A 50 -7.29 6.76 4.15
N GLU A 51 -8.58 7.07 4.26
CA GLU A 51 -9.52 6.36 5.10
C GLU A 51 -9.59 4.89 4.67
N ARG A 52 -9.65 4.66 3.36
CA ARG A 52 -9.70 3.32 2.79
C ARG A 52 -8.36 2.58 2.96
N GLN A 53 -7.24 3.28 2.83
CA GLN A 53 -5.93 2.70 3.11
C GLN A 53 -5.82 2.22 4.56
N VAL A 54 -6.24 3.06 5.52
CA VAL A 54 -6.23 2.73 6.95
C VAL A 54 -7.16 1.55 7.25
N GLU A 55 -8.36 1.51 6.67
CA GLU A 55 -9.27 0.36 6.80
C GLU A 55 -8.63 -0.95 6.36
N ILE A 56 -7.92 -0.96 5.23
CA ILE A 56 -7.25 -2.15 4.70
C ILE A 56 -6.12 -2.58 5.65
N VAL A 57 -5.29 -1.65 6.12
CA VAL A 57 -4.21 -1.94 7.08
C VAL A 57 -4.80 -2.52 8.37
N ASP A 58 -5.83 -1.90 8.92
CA ASP A 58 -6.46 -2.32 10.17
C ASP A 58 -7.05 -3.71 10.06
N ARG A 59 -7.85 -3.97 9.01
CA ARG A 59 -8.46 -5.27 8.74
C ARG A 59 -7.41 -6.38 8.66
N ILE A 60 -6.39 -6.21 7.81
CA ILE A 60 -5.36 -7.25 7.60
C ILE A 60 -4.52 -7.43 8.87
N CYS A 61 -4.18 -6.35 9.57
CA CYS A 61 -3.48 -6.47 10.85
C CYS A 61 -4.32 -7.26 11.87
N ASP A 62 -5.64 -7.05 11.91
CA ASP A 62 -6.54 -7.75 12.81
C ASP A 62 -6.66 -9.24 12.44
N ASP A 63 -6.76 -9.57 11.15
CA ASP A 63 -6.77 -10.95 10.62
C ASP A 63 -5.50 -11.73 11.03
N HIS A 64 -4.35 -11.05 10.99
CA HIS A 64 -3.05 -11.61 11.42
C HIS A 64 -2.78 -11.46 12.93
N LYS A 65 -3.73 -10.93 13.70
CA LYS A 65 -3.63 -10.67 15.15
C LYS A 65 -2.43 -9.80 15.53
N ILE A 66 -2.06 -8.86 14.66
CA ILE A 66 -0.97 -7.90 14.86
C ILE A 66 -1.44 -6.73 15.72
N ARG A 67 -0.67 -6.38 16.76
CA ARG A 67 -1.04 -5.35 17.73
C ARG A 67 0.15 -4.49 18.13
N GLY A 68 -0.15 -3.33 18.71
CA GLY A 68 0.82 -2.50 19.43
C GLY A 68 1.92 -1.92 18.52
N TYR A 69 3.17 -2.32 18.78
CA TYR A 69 4.33 -1.81 18.04
C TYR A 69 4.38 -2.33 16.60
N ASP A 70 4.13 -3.62 16.40
CA ASP A 70 4.20 -4.25 15.08
C ASP A 70 3.17 -3.64 14.11
N LYS A 71 1.95 -3.33 14.61
CA LYS A 71 0.90 -2.65 13.82
C LYS A 71 1.33 -1.24 13.39
N ARG A 72 1.96 -0.48 14.30
CA ARG A 72 2.51 0.85 14.00
C ARG A 72 3.64 0.78 12.99
N LYS A 73 4.54 -0.21 13.14
CA LYS A 73 5.63 -0.46 12.19
C LYS A 73 5.08 -0.74 10.80
N ILE A 74 4.14 -1.68 10.65
CA ILE A 74 3.48 -1.98 9.36
C ILE A 74 2.82 -0.74 8.77
N SER A 75 2.05 0.01 9.56
CA SER A 75 1.40 1.22 9.08
C SER A 75 2.41 2.25 8.53
N HIS A 76 3.54 2.45 9.21
CA HIS A 76 4.60 3.34 8.71
C HIS A 76 5.23 2.80 7.42
N GLU A 77 5.61 1.52 7.40
CA GLU A 77 6.23 0.87 6.23
C GLU A 77 5.33 0.95 4.99
N VAL A 78 4.01 0.80 5.16
CA VAL A 78 3.05 0.87 4.06
C VAL A 78 2.87 2.30 3.55
N HIS A 79 2.56 3.25 4.43
CA HIS A 79 2.20 4.61 4.01
C HIS A 79 3.42 5.43 3.54
N PHE A 80 4.61 5.20 4.11
CA PHE A 80 5.86 5.83 3.64
C PHE A 80 6.57 5.03 2.54
N GLY A 81 6.14 3.80 2.28
CA GLY A 81 6.66 2.96 1.21
C GLY A 81 6.00 3.25 -0.12
N CYS A 82 5.23 2.29 -0.63
CA CYS A 82 4.67 2.30 -1.99
C CYS A 82 3.14 2.35 -2.01
N SER A 83 2.49 2.85 -0.95
CA SER A 83 1.02 2.99 -0.94
C SER A 83 0.52 3.90 -2.08
N PRO A 84 -0.69 3.66 -2.62
CA PRO A 84 -1.29 4.57 -3.58
C PRO A 84 -1.39 6.00 -3.03
N ASN A 85 -1.49 6.97 -3.93
CA ASN A 85 -1.70 8.35 -3.50
C ASN A 85 -3.03 8.49 -2.75
N SER A 86 -2.98 9.10 -1.56
CA SER A 86 -4.14 9.28 -0.70
C SER A 86 -4.91 10.57 -0.92
N SER A 87 -4.31 11.54 -1.62
CA SER A 87 -4.94 12.81 -1.94
C SER A 87 -5.33 12.87 -3.41
N GLU A 88 -6.63 13.02 -3.66
CA GLU A 88 -7.15 13.09 -5.03
C GLU A 88 -6.58 14.29 -5.78
N LYS A 89 -6.34 15.40 -5.07
CA LYS A 89 -5.75 16.61 -5.64
C LYS A 89 -4.33 16.35 -6.16
N THR A 90 -3.46 15.80 -5.32
CA THR A 90 -2.06 15.54 -5.71
C THR A 90 -1.99 14.42 -6.74
N TRP A 91 -2.90 13.44 -6.70
CA TRP A 91 -3.02 12.42 -7.74
C TRP A 91 -3.38 13.03 -9.10
N LYS A 92 -4.39 13.90 -9.15
CA LYS A 92 -4.74 14.62 -10.39
C LYS A 92 -3.60 15.49 -10.89
N GLU A 93 -2.86 16.15 -10.00
CA GLU A 93 -1.69 16.96 -10.38
C GLU A 93 -0.55 16.10 -10.94
N ALA A 94 -0.26 14.94 -10.33
CA ALA A 94 0.77 14.00 -10.80
C ALA A 94 0.43 13.33 -12.14
N ASN A 95 -0.86 13.21 -12.46
CA ASN A 95 -1.35 12.55 -13.68
C ASN A 95 -1.86 13.56 -14.75
N LYS A 96 -1.77 14.86 -14.50
CA LYS A 96 -1.95 15.89 -15.53
C LYS A 96 -0.75 15.82 -16.48
N THR A 97 -0.96 15.16 -17.61
CA THR A 97 -0.04 15.17 -18.75
C THR A 97 -0.39 16.33 -19.67
#